data_AF-A0A0S7YPL7-F1
#
_entry.id   AF-A0A0S7YPL7-F1
#
_cell.length_a   1.000
_cell.length_b   1.000
_cell.length_c   1.000
_cell.angle_alpha   90.00
_cell.angle_beta   90.00
_cell.angle_gamma   90.00
#
_symmetry.space_group_name_H-M   'P 1'
#
loop_
_entity.id
_entity.type
_entity.pdbx_description
1 polymer ?
#
loop_
_entity_poly.entity_id
_entity_poly.type
_entity_poly.pdbx_seq_one_letter_code
_entity_poly.pdbx_strand_id
1 'polypeptide(L)'
;SEQFVAAFDDSPLAVHGELERSRGYAATPLTGVWANYPYLHNGSVPTLHHLLGPVSERPRIFEVMAARTLDRARVGQPLTRRTSDARLTESELVRRYADDRDWFYTGRPGSSNAGHDVWDRIGSEENRRAIIEYLKTL
;
A
#
# COMPACT_ATOMS: atom_id res chain seq x y z
N SER A 1 5.66 -19.89 10.23
CA SER A 1 5.84 -20.38 11.62
C SER A 1 6.51 -21.74 11.57
N GLU A 2 7.00 -22.29 12.70
CA GLU A 2 7.55 -23.67 12.74
C GLU A 2 6.50 -24.69 12.34
N GLN A 3 5.29 -24.53 12.86
CA GLN A 3 4.15 -25.39 12.56
C GLN A 3 3.79 -25.41 11.07
N PHE A 4 3.90 -24.28 10.36
CA PHE A 4 3.61 -24.23 8.92
C PHE A 4 4.71 -24.90 8.08
N VAL A 5 5.98 -24.79 8.49
CA VAL A 5 7.09 -25.49 7.82
C VAL A 5 6.92 -27.00 7.98
N ALA A 6 6.71 -27.47 9.21
CA ALA A 6 6.46 -28.89 9.47
C ALA A 6 5.24 -29.43 8.68
N ALA A 7 4.15 -28.66 8.62
CA ALA A 7 2.99 -29.05 7.84
C ALA A 7 3.25 -29.10 6.32
N PHE A 8 4.15 -28.26 5.81
CA PHE A 8 4.58 -28.31 4.41
C PHE A 8 5.46 -29.55 4.15
N ASP A 9 6.41 -29.82 5.04
CA ASP A 9 7.35 -30.95 4.92
C ASP A 9 6.63 -32.31 4.95
N ASP A 10 5.53 -32.42 5.72
CA ASP A 10 4.67 -33.61 5.76
C ASP A 10 3.68 -33.71 4.58
N SER A 11 3.63 -32.69 3.70
CA SER A 11 2.68 -32.65 2.59
C SER A 11 3.25 -33.27 1.30
N PRO A 12 2.39 -33.71 0.37
CA PRO A 12 2.83 -34.13 -0.97
C PRO A 12 3.58 -33.03 -1.75
N LEU A 13 3.53 -31.77 -1.32
CA LEU A 13 4.26 -30.67 -1.98
C LEU A 13 5.75 -30.66 -1.65
N ALA A 14 6.19 -31.35 -0.60
CA ALA A 14 7.60 -31.42 -0.22
C ALA A 14 8.48 -32.05 -1.32
N VAL A 15 7.91 -32.88 -2.21
CA VAL A 15 8.63 -33.42 -3.38
C VAL A 15 8.97 -32.37 -4.42
N HIS A 16 8.35 -31.19 -4.36
CA HIS A 16 8.52 -30.10 -5.31
C HIS A 16 9.44 -28.98 -4.81
N GLY A 17 9.97 -29.08 -3.58
CA GLY A 17 10.95 -28.14 -3.04
C GLY A 17 10.92 -28.04 -1.52
N GLU A 18 11.77 -27.17 -0.98
CA GLU A 18 11.88 -26.88 0.45
C GLU A 18 11.25 -25.52 0.78
N LEU A 19 10.60 -25.41 1.95
CA LEU A 19 10.00 -24.16 2.38
C LEU A 19 10.95 -23.37 3.28
N GLU A 20 11.53 -22.31 2.75
CA GLU A 20 12.33 -21.38 3.53
C GLU A 20 11.50 -20.22 4.09
N ARG A 21 11.80 -19.82 5.33
CA ARG A 21 11.21 -18.59 5.88
C ARG A 21 11.81 -17.38 5.20
N SER A 22 10.94 -16.57 4.61
CA SER A 22 11.35 -15.24 4.14
C SER A 22 11.83 -14.37 5.31
N ARG A 23 12.92 -13.63 5.07
CA ARG A 23 13.44 -12.60 5.99
C ARG A 23 12.76 -11.24 5.82
N GLY A 24 11.79 -11.13 4.90
CA GLY A 24 11.07 -9.88 4.62
C GLY A 24 9.96 -10.05 3.60
N TYR A 25 9.58 -8.94 2.95
CA TYR A 25 8.63 -8.96 1.85
C TYR A 25 9.38 -9.02 0.51
N ALA A 26 8.92 -9.89 -0.38
CA ALA A 26 9.44 -9.92 -1.75
C ALA A 26 9.04 -8.64 -2.49
N ALA A 27 9.97 -8.07 -3.26
CA ALA A 27 9.65 -7.02 -4.22
C ALA A 27 9.01 -7.68 -5.45
N THR A 28 7.72 -7.45 -5.65
CA THR A 28 6.98 -7.99 -6.80
C THR A 28 7.38 -7.26 -8.10
N PRO A 29 7.22 -7.89 -9.27
CA PRO A 29 7.42 -7.21 -10.55
C PRO A 29 6.65 -5.89 -10.64
N LEU A 30 7.25 -4.88 -11.27
CA LEU A 30 6.66 -3.55 -11.41
C LEU A 30 5.79 -3.40 -12.66
N THR A 31 5.70 -4.42 -13.51
CA THR A 31 4.82 -4.43 -14.68
C THR A 31 3.37 -4.20 -14.25
N GLY A 32 2.71 -3.20 -14.81
CA GLY A 32 1.35 -2.81 -14.45
C GLY A 32 1.18 -2.22 -13.04
N VAL A 33 2.27 -1.84 -12.35
CA VAL A 33 2.21 -1.30 -10.97
C VAL A 33 1.35 -0.04 -10.88
N TRP A 34 1.23 0.73 -11.96
CA TRP A 34 0.37 1.90 -12.02
C TRP A 34 -1.13 1.59 -11.81
N ALA A 35 -1.54 0.33 -12.02
CA ALA A 35 -2.92 -0.14 -11.87
C ALA A 35 -3.15 -0.99 -10.59
N ASN A 36 -2.10 -1.39 -9.88
CA ASN A 36 -2.18 -2.30 -8.74
C ASN A 36 -2.15 -1.57 -7.39
N TYR A 37 -2.98 -0.54 -7.25
CA TYR A 37 -3.15 0.22 -6.01
C TYR A 37 -4.32 -0.36 -5.19
N PRO A 38 -4.33 -0.21 -3.85
CA PRO A 38 -3.30 0.43 -3.00
C PRO A 38 -1.99 -0.39 -2.85
N TYR A 39 -0.91 0.29 -2.48
CA TYR A 39 0.46 -0.22 -2.41
C TYR A 39 0.86 -0.76 -1.03
N LEU A 40 2.01 -1.44 -1.00
CA LEU A 40 2.53 -2.30 0.08
C LEU A 40 1.74 -3.61 0.24
N HIS A 41 2.32 -4.57 0.96
CA HIS A 41 1.74 -5.91 1.13
C HIS A 41 0.35 -5.92 1.78
N ASN A 42 0.00 -4.86 2.52
CA ASN A 42 -1.27 -4.71 3.22
C ASN A 42 -2.19 -3.65 2.58
N GLY A 43 -1.82 -3.09 1.43
CA GLY A 43 -2.62 -2.08 0.73
C GLY A 43 -2.81 -0.78 1.54
N SER A 44 -1.84 -0.40 2.36
CA SER A 44 -1.95 0.74 3.28
C SER A 44 -1.57 2.09 2.68
N VAL A 45 -1.07 2.12 1.44
CA VAL A 45 -0.61 3.35 0.79
C VAL A 45 -1.39 3.58 -0.51
N PRO A 46 -2.24 4.62 -0.62
CA PRO A 46 -3.25 4.68 -1.68
C PRO A 46 -2.71 5.08 -3.06
N THR A 47 -1.53 5.69 -3.15
CA THR A 47 -0.98 6.17 -4.44
C THR A 47 0.55 6.03 -4.51
N LEU A 48 1.13 5.98 -5.72
CA LEU A 48 2.59 5.99 -5.92
C LEU A 48 3.21 7.28 -5.37
N HIS A 49 2.51 8.40 -5.49
CA HIS A 49 2.93 9.67 -4.89
C HIS A 49 3.15 9.55 -3.37
N HIS A 50 2.26 8.85 -2.65
CA HIS A 50 2.42 8.61 -1.22
C HIS A 50 3.50 7.54 -0.92
N LEU A 51 3.64 6.53 -1.79
CA LEU A 51 4.65 5.48 -1.63
C LEU A 51 6.09 6.01 -1.78
N LEU A 52 6.29 6.83 -2.81
CA LEU A 52 7.57 7.41 -3.21
C LEU A 52 7.84 8.76 -2.54
N GLY A 53 6.92 9.24 -1.69
CA GLY A 53 7.08 10.45 -0.90
C GLY A 53 7.55 10.18 0.53
N PRO A 54 7.70 11.24 1.34
CA PRO A 54 7.94 11.12 2.78
C PRO A 54 6.86 10.27 3.45
N VAL A 55 7.25 9.39 4.38
CA VAL A 55 6.30 8.59 5.16
C VAL A 55 5.30 9.46 5.93
N SER A 56 5.72 10.65 6.37
CA SER A 56 4.88 11.63 7.07
C SER A 56 3.73 12.21 6.23
N GLU A 57 3.80 12.10 4.90
CA GLU A 57 2.72 12.55 3.99
C GLU A 57 1.70 11.43 3.71
N ARG A 58 1.93 10.21 4.19
CA ARG A 58 1.04 9.07 3.90
C ARG A 58 -0.24 9.18 4.73
N PRO A 59 -1.43 9.11 4.11
CA PRO A 59 -2.69 9.18 4.83
C PRO A 59 -2.84 7.98 5.77
N ARG A 60 -3.37 8.25 6.96
CA ARG A 60 -3.69 7.23 7.98
C ARG A 60 -5.07 6.61 7.76
N ILE A 61 -5.95 7.26 7.01
CA ILE A 61 -7.29 6.76 6.74
C ILE A 61 -7.78 7.14 5.33
N PHE A 62 -8.43 6.21 4.64
CA PHE A 62 -9.05 6.44 3.32
C PHE A 62 -10.18 5.42 3.04
N GLU A 63 -11.12 5.78 2.17
CA GLU A 63 -12.26 4.93 1.77
C GLU A 63 -11.78 3.82 0.82
N VAL A 64 -12.07 2.56 1.14
CA VAL A 64 -11.63 1.40 0.35
C VAL A 64 -12.25 1.42 -1.04
N MET A 65 -13.52 1.83 -1.16
CA MET A 65 -14.24 1.88 -2.44
C MET A 65 -13.84 3.04 -3.34
N ALA A 66 -13.00 3.97 -2.88
CA ALA A 66 -12.40 4.97 -3.76
C ALA A 66 -11.45 4.35 -4.80
N ALA A 67 -10.98 3.12 -4.59
CA ALA A 67 -10.18 2.33 -5.54
C ALA A 67 -10.82 2.19 -6.94
N ARG A 68 -12.14 2.34 -7.04
CA ARG A 68 -12.89 2.21 -8.29
C ARG A 68 -12.60 3.32 -9.29
N THR A 69 -11.90 4.38 -8.88
CA THR A 69 -11.44 5.45 -9.76
C THR A 69 -9.94 5.63 -9.62
N LEU A 70 -9.30 5.97 -10.74
CA LEU A 70 -7.86 6.24 -10.81
C LEU A 70 -7.61 7.75 -10.65
N ASP A 71 -6.90 8.15 -9.59
CA ASP A 71 -6.20 9.43 -9.54
C ASP A 71 -4.98 9.34 -10.47
N ARG A 72 -5.10 9.87 -11.69
CA ARG A 72 -4.03 9.85 -12.70
C ARG A 72 -2.82 10.72 -12.34
N ALA A 73 -3.01 11.74 -11.49
CA ALA A 73 -1.95 12.65 -11.11
C ALA A 73 -1.04 12.02 -10.06
N ARG A 74 -1.63 11.35 -9.05
CA ARG A 74 -0.88 10.69 -7.98
C ARG A 74 -0.59 9.21 -8.25
N VAL A 75 -1.26 8.64 -9.26
CA VAL A 75 -1.27 7.21 -9.65
C VAL A 75 -1.69 6.32 -8.48
N GLY A 76 -2.99 6.14 -8.36
CA GLY A 76 -3.61 5.32 -7.33
C GLY A 76 -5.09 5.65 -7.16
N GLN A 77 -5.59 5.56 -5.95
CA GLN A 77 -6.97 5.93 -5.65
C GLN A 77 -7.09 7.32 -4.99
N PRO A 78 -8.22 8.02 -5.19
CA PRO A 78 -8.62 9.11 -4.31
C PRO A 78 -8.75 8.64 -2.85
N LEU A 79 -8.61 9.56 -1.88
CA LEU A 79 -8.75 9.20 -0.46
C LEU A 79 -10.21 8.98 -0.03
N THR A 80 -11.14 9.63 -0.73
CA THR A 80 -12.58 9.59 -0.45
C THR A 80 -13.34 9.60 -1.77
N ARG A 81 -14.47 8.91 -1.82
CA ARG A 81 -15.38 8.93 -2.97
C ARG A 81 -16.41 10.06 -2.87
N ARG A 82 -16.85 10.38 -1.64
CA ARG A 82 -17.83 11.43 -1.38
C ARG A 82 -17.16 12.78 -1.14
N THR A 83 -17.66 13.82 -1.80
CA THR A 83 -17.20 15.21 -1.61
C THR A 83 -17.45 15.73 -0.19
N SER A 84 -18.42 15.18 0.55
CA SER A 84 -18.64 15.53 1.97
C SER A 84 -17.46 15.12 2.83
N ASP A 85 -16.93 13.92 2.60
CA ASP A 85 -15.88 13.33 3.42
C ASP A 85 -14.52 13.92 3.04
N ALA A 86 -14.34 14.33 1.78
CA ALA A 86 -13.17 15.07 1.30
C ALA A 86 -12.93 16.41 2.02
N ARG A 87 -13.94 16.96 2.71
CA ARG A 87 -13.83 18.22 3.49
C ARG A 87 -13.41 17.99 4.94
N LEU A 88 -13.42 16.74 5.39
CA LEU A 88 -13.08 16.38 6.76
C LEU A 88 -11.57 16.30 6.91
N THR A 89 -11.08 16.72 8.06
CA THR A 89 -9.71 16.45 8.47
C THR A 89 -9.50 14.96 8.70
N GLU A 90 -8.27 14.50 8.57
CA GLU A 90 -7.92 13.10 8.83
C GLU A 90 -8.36 12.65 10.23
N SER A 91 -8.19 13.50 11.25
CA SER A 91 -8.63 13.22 12.62
C SER A 91 -10.15 13.06 12.75
N GLU A 92 -10.93 13.80 11.96
CA GLU A 92 -12.40 13.63 11.90
C GLU A 92 -12.78 12.33 11.22
N LEU A 93 -12.10 11.96 10.13
CA LEU A 93 -12.31 10.69 9.44
C LEU A 93 -12.00 9.52 10.38
N VAL A 94 -10.87 9.55 11.09
CA VAL A 94 -10.51 8.53 12.09
C VAL A 94 -11.59 8.42 13.16
N ARG A 95 -12.03 9.54 13.75
CA ARG A 95 -13.08 9.51 14.79
C ARG A 95 -14.40 8.91 14.31
N ARG A 96 -14.75 9.07 13.04
CA ARG A 96 -16.02 8.59 12.47
C ARG A 96 -15.95 7.16 11.96
N TYR A 97 -14.81 6.77 11.38
CA TYR A 97 -14.72 5.60 10.51
C TYR A 97 -13.58 4.63 10.86
N ALA A 98 -12.80 4.86 11.92
CA ALA A 98 -11.67 3.97 12.29
C ALA A 98 -12.07 2.50 12.52
N ASP A 99 -13.33 2.22 12.85
CA ASP A 99 -13.88 0.86 13.03
C ASP A 99 -14.74 0.38 11.85
N ASP A 100 -14.94 1.23 10.83
CA ASP A 100 -15.73 0.93 9.64
C ASP A 100 -14.90 0.14 8.61
N ARG A 101 -15.44 -0.97 8.11
CA ARG A 101 -14.77 -1.81 7.10
C ARG A 101 -14.70 -1.16 5.73
N ASP A 102 -15.55 -0.18 5.44
CA ASP A 102 -15.50 0.61 4.21
C ASP A 102 -14.32 1.60 4.21
N TRP A 103 -13.61 1.72 5.34
CA TRP A 103 -12.43 2.55 5.53
C TRP A 103 -11.21 1.74 5.94
N PHE A 104 -10.09 2.01 5.29
CA PHE A 104 -8.79 1.52 5.70
C PHE A 104 -8.21 2.48 6.73
N TYR A 105 -7.89 2.00 7.94
CA TYR A 105 -7.25 2.80 8.99
C TYR A 105 -5.94 2.16 9.43
N THR A 106 -4.84 2.91 9.35
CA THR A 106 -3.48 2.39 9.57
C THR A 106 -3.17 2.09 11.04
N GLY A 107 -4.00 2.57 11.96
CA GLY A 107 -3.89 2.26 13.39
C GLY A 107 -4.39 0.87 13.78
N ARG A 108 -5.00 0.11 12.84
CA ARG A 108 -5.39 -1.28 13.09
C ARG A 108 -4.17 -2.21 13.11
N PRO A 109 -4.18 -3.29 13.91
CA PRO A 109 -3.11 -4.29 13.88
C PRO A 109 -2.87 -4.83 12.46
N GLY A 110 -1.62 -4.78 12.01
CA GLY A 110 -1.23 -5.22 10.65
C GLY A 110 -1.48 -4.20 9.53
N SER A 111 -2.06 -3.03 9.82
CA SER A 111 -2.43 -2.03 8.81
C SER A 111 -1.46 -0.84 8.70
N SER A 112 -0.28 -0.92 9.31
CA SER A 112 0.71 0.16 9.25
C SER A 112 1.06 0.52 7.81
N ASN A 113 1.19 1.83 7.54
CA ASN A 113 1.65 2.40 6.28
C ASN A 113 3.14 2.78 6.29
N ALA A 114 3.91 2.27 7.27
CA ALA A 114 5.34 2.49 7.39
C ALA A 114 6.18 1.53 6.51
N GLY A 115 7.50 1.75 6.49
CA GLY A 115 8.43 0.98 5.67
C GLY A 115 8.49 1.46 4.22
N HIS A 116 9.39 0.87 3.43
CA HIS A 116 9.70 1.35 2.08
C HIS A 116 9.97 2.88 2.08
N ASP A 117 10.77 3.33 3.04
CA ASP A 117 11.18 4.73 3.13
C ASP A 117 12.38 4.95 2.22
N VAL A 118 12.11 5.53 1.06
CA VAL A 118 13.09 5.78 -0.01
C VAL A 118 13.15 7.25 -0.38
N TRP A 119 12.42 8.12 0.34
CA TRP A 119 12.32 9.53 0.00
C TRP A 119 13.68 10.21 -0.01
N ASP A 120 14.54 9.93 0.98
CA ASP A 120 15.89 10.48 1.05
C ASP A 120 16.76 10.11 -0.17
N ARG A 121 16.49 8.97 -0.82
CA ARG A 121 17.16 8.57 -2.05
C ARG A 121 16.56 9.20 -3.30
N ILE A 122 15.25 9.46 -3.29
CA ILE A 122 14.55 10.15 -4.39
C ILE A 122 14.94 11.63 -4.39
N GLY A 123 15.04 12.25 -3.21
CA GLY A 123 15.70 13.54 -2.99
C GLY A 123 14.95 14.78 -3.48
N SER A 124 13.96 14.65 -4.39
CA SER A 124 13.16 15.79 -4.84
C SER A 124 11.80 15.40 -5.40
N GLU A 125 10.91 16.39 -5.50
CA GLU A 125 9.60 16.24 -6.11
C GLU A 125 9.69 15.96 -7.62
N GLU A 126 10.66 16.57 -8.31
CA GLU A 126 10.91 16.33 -9.73
C GLU A 126 11.30 14.87 -9.98
N ASN A 127 12.18 14.31 -9.13
CA ASN A 127 12.56 12.91 -9.20
C ASN A 127 11.38 11.98 -8.89
N ARG A 128 10.57 12.29 -7.86
CA ARG A 128 9.34 11.54 -7.55
C ARG A 128 8.42 11.48 -8.77
N ARG A 129 8.18 12.61 -9.44
CA ARG A 129 7.35 12.68 -10.65
C ARG A 129 7.96 11.91 -11.81
N ALA A 130 9.26 12.05 -12.05
CA ALA A 130 9.95 11.34 -13.13
C ALA A 130 9.85 9.81 -12.96
N ILE A 131 10.04 9.31 -11.73
CA ILE A 131 9.86 7.89 -11.40
C ILE A 131 8.42 7.47 -11.63
N ILE A 132 7.43 8.27 -11.20
CA ILE A 132 6.01 7.96 -11.42
C ILE A 132 5.69 7.86 -12.92
N GLU A 133 6.18 8.78 -13.75
CA GLU A 133 5.97 8.72 -15.20
C GLU A 133 6.62 7.47 -15.81
N TYR A 134 7.83 7.11 -15.36
CA TYR A 134 8.47 5.86 -15.78
C TYR A 134 7.63 4.64 -15.38
N LEU A 135 7.13 4.58 -14.15
CA LEU A 135 6.29 3.47 -13.66
C LEU A 135 4.96 3.33 -14.42
N LYS A 136 4.45 4.40 -15.04
CA LYS A 136 3.26 4.33 -15.93
C LYS A 136 3.54 3.61 -17.25
N THR A 137 4.80 3.48 -17.64
CA THR A 137 5.21 2.78 -18.89
C THR A 137 5.38 1.27 -18.71
N LEU A 138 5.32 0.78 -17.46
CA LEU A 138 5.50 -0.63 -17.10
C LEU A 138 4.19 -1.40 -17.08
#